data_AF-A0A1B6IVT3-F1
#
_entry.id   AF-A0A1B6IVT3-F1
#
_cell.length_a   1.000
_cell.length_b   1.000
_cell.length_c   1.000
_cell.angle_alpha   90.00
_cell.angle_beta   90.00
_cell.angle_gamma   90.00
#
_symmetry.space_group_name_H-M   'P 1'
#
loop_
_entity.id
_entity.type
_entity.pdbx_description
1 polymer ?
#
loop_
_entity_poly.entity_id
_entity_poly.type
_entity_poly.pdbx_seq_one_letter_code
_entity_poly.pdbx_strand_id
1 'polypeptide(L)'
;MLDWAHTGVNITVGGNGGPECTAYLSMTKRILETIFVMGLTAPLLKWGLRNLSPIPVVQEHPVDPFGKRLLLVLMTLIFGIEIGFKFSSKTVIFLLNPCHVTTALQIYLLAAPPSKQVGAVFRFHLNCMNGAVLALGFPELDALNASLKWKT
;
A
#
# COMPACT_ATOMS: atom_id res chain seq x y z
N MET A 1 24.63 -1.76 -5.24
CA MET A 1 24.23 -2.56 -4.04
C MET A 1 22.73 -2.87 -3.99
N LEU A 2 21.85 -2.10 -4.64
CA LEU A 2 20.40 -2.41 -4.75
C LEU A 2 19.98 -2.85 -6.16
N ASP A 3 20.92 -3.33 -6.95
CA ASP A 3 20.78 -3.48 -8.40
C ASP A 3 19.67 -4.50 -8.75
N TRP A 4 19.50 -5.51 -7.91
CA TRP A 4 18.40 -6.48 -7.98
C TRP A 4 17.00 -5.87 -7.79
N ALA A 5 16.89 -4.68 -7.19
CA ALA A 5 15.63 -4.06 -6.84
C ALA A 5 15.10 -3.03 -7.86
N HIS A 6 15.99 -2.40 -8.64
CA HIS A 6 15.61 -1.24 -9.48
C HIS A 6 16.20 -1.22 -10.89
N THR A 7 17.11 -2.14 -11.26
CA THR A 7 17.75 -2.08 -12.59
C THR A 7 16.83 -2.44 -13.75
N GLY A 8 15.73 -3.15 -13.50
CA GLY A 8 14.74 -3.43 -14.54
C GLY A 8 13.63 -2.38 -14.67
N VAL A 9 13.74 -1.27 -13.93
CA VAL A 9 12.79 -0.16 -14.04
C VAL A 9 13.01 0.54 -15.37
N ASN A 10 11.93 0.68 -16.14
CA ASN A 10 11.99 1.39 -17.41
C ASN A 10 12.06 2.91 -17.19
N ILE A 11 13.26 3.47 -17.31
CA ILE A 11 13.54 4.90 -17.15
C ILE A 11 13.21 5.74 -18.40
N THR A 12 12.83 5.11 -19.52
CA THR A 12 12.45 5.86 -20.74
C THR A 12 11.04 6.46 -20.63
N VAL A 13 10.21 5.89 -19.75
CA VAL A 13 8.89 6.41 -19.43
C VAL A 13 9.02 7.36 -18.24
N GLY A 14 8.70 8.64 -18.46
CA GLY A 14 8.76 9.66 -17.41
C GLY A 14 7.91 9.29 -16.20
N GLY A 15 8.43 9.53 -14.99
CA GLY A 15 7.75 9.23 -13.73
C GLY A 15 7.95 7.81 -13.18
N ASN A 16 8.43 6.86 -13.99
CA ASN A 16 8.66 5.48 -13.51
C ASN A 16 9.95 5.32 -12.68
N GLY A 17 10.92 6.21 -12.83
CA GLY A 17 12.17 6.17 -12.09
C GLY A 17 13.32 6.89 -12.80
N GLY A 18 14.53 6.69 -12.30
CA GLY A 18 15.75 7.27 -12.84
C GLY A 18 16.23 8.53 -12.10
N PRO A 19 17.33 9.15 -12.57
CA PRO A 19 17.97 10.28 -11.91
C PRO A 19 17.04 11.50 -11.75
N GLU A 20 16.16 11.74 -12.71
CA GLU A 20 15.15 12.80 -12.65
C GLU A 20 14.19 12.59 -11.46
N CYS A 21 13.71 11.36 -11.25
CA CYS A 21 12.86 11.03 -10.11
C CYS A 21 13.61 11.15 -8.77
N THR A 22 14.89 10.75 -8.71
CA THR A 22 15.68 10.86 -7.47
C THR A 22 16.08 12.30 -7.17
N ALA A 23 16.24 13.15 -8.18
CA ALA A 23 16.54 14.57 -8.05
C ALA A 23 15.30 15.47 -7.88
N TYR A 24 14.09 14.94 -8.15
CA TYR A 24 12.83 15.69 -8.10
C TYR A 24 12.63 16.52 -6.81
N LEU A 25 13.03 15.97 -5.66
CA LEU A 25 12.96 16.67 -4.38
C LEU A 25 14.29 16.53 -3.62
N SER A 26 14.81 17.65 -3.11
CA SER A 26 16.06 17.64 -2.33
C SER A 26 15.90 16.83 -1.05
N MET A 27 16.99 16.22 -0.56
CA MET A 27 16.95 15.41 0.67
C MET A 27 16.50 16.22 1.88
N THR A 28 16.87 17.50 1.97
CA THR A 28 16.41 18.39 3.04
C THR A 28 14.89 18.56 3.01
N LYS A 29 14.30 18.81 1.83
CA LYS A 29 12.84 18.93 1.69
C LYS A 29 12.14 17.61 2.00
N ARG A 30 12.65 16.48 1.48
CA ARG A 30 12.12 15.14 1.79
C ARG A 30 12.05 14.87 3.29
N ILE A 31 13.12 15.16 4.02
CA ILE A 31 13.18 14.94 5.47
C ILE A 31 12.21 15.87 6.20
N LEU A 32 12.19 17.17 5.85
CA LEU A 32 11.30 18.15 6.48
C LEU A 32 9.82 17.82 6.26
N GLU A 33 9.43 17.52 5.02
CA GLU A 33 8.06 17.13 4.67
C GLU A 33 7.68 15.83 5.37
N THR A 34 8.59 14.85 5.42
CA THR A 34 8.34 13.58 6.14
C THR A 34 8.15 13.82 7.64
N ILE A 35 9.00 14.62 8.28
CA ILE A 35 8.87 14.95 9.71
C ILE A 35 7.54 15.66 9.97
N PHE A 36 7.18 16.64 9.13
CA PHE A 36 5.93 17.38 9.27
C PHE A 36 4.70 16.47 9.13
N VAL A 37 4.64 15.67 8.06
CA VAL A 37 3.54 14.72 7.83
C VAL A 37 3.45 13.67 8.93
N MET A 38 4.58 13.11 9.36
CA MET A 38 4.61 12.14 10.47
C MET A 38 4.18 12.79 11.79
N GLY A 39 4.60 14.03 12.05
CA GLY A 39 4.21 14.78 13.25
C GLY A 39 2.71 15.04 13.32
N LEU A 40 2.03 15.22 12.19
CA LEU A 40 0.58 15.38 12.12
C LEU A 40 -0.17 14.05 12.14
N THR A 41 0.30 13.05 11.38
CA THR A 41 -0.43 11.79 11.18
C THR A 41 -0.26 10.81 12.34
N ALA A 42 0.90 10.75 12.99
CA ALA A 42 1.14 9.79 14.06
C ALA A 42 0.25 10.02 15.31
N PRO A 43 0.02 11.26 15.79
CA PRO A 43 -0.93 11.52 16.87
C PRO A 43 -2.36 11.12 16.51
N LEU A 44 -2.81 11.44 15.28
CA LEU A 44 -4.14 11.08 14.78
C LEU A 44 -4.31 9.56 14.69
N LEU A 45 -3.31 8.85 14.17
CA LEU A 45 -3.32 7.39 14.12
C LEU A 45 -3.36 6.79 15.51
N LYS A 46 -2.54 7.30 16.45
CA LYS A 46 -2.53 6.85 17.84
C LYS A 46 -3.87 7.10 18.53
N TRP A 47 -4.48 8.27 18.30
CA TRP A 47 -5.80 8.61 18.81
C TRP A 47 -6.87 7.69 18.23
N GLY A 48 -6.88 7.48 16.91
CA GLY A 48 -7.78 6.55 16.22
C GLY A 48 -7.66 5.13 16.79
N LEU A 49 -6.45 4.59 16.89
CA LEU A 49 -6.20 3.26 17.44
C LEU A 49 -6.64 3.12 18.91
N ARG A 50 -6.52 4.17 19.72
CA ARG A 50 -7.01 4.18 21.11
C ARG A 50 -8.52 4.24 21.22
N ASN A 51 -9.17 4.95 20.30
CA ASN A 51 -10.61 5.15 20.29
C ASN A 51 -11.35 4.12 19.41
N LEU A 52 -10.64 3.10 18.91
CA LEU A 52 -11.23 2.05 18.11
C LEU A 52 -12.18 1.22 18.99
N SER A 53 -13.48 1.33 18.72
CA SER A 53 -14.48 0.45 19.32
C SER A 53 -14.11 -1.01 19.03
N PRO A 54 -14.13 -1.90 20.06
CA PRO A 54 -13.93 -3.32 19.83
C PRO A 54 -14.98 -3.81 18.84
N ILE A 55 -14.56 -4.49 17.77
CA ILE A 55 -15.50 -5.26 16.97
C ILE A 55 -15.97 -6.41 17.86
N PRO A 56 -17.27 -6.56 18.14
CA PRO A 56 -17.76 -7.69 18.91
C PRO A 56 -17.39 -8.97 18.17
N VAL A 57 -16.41 -9.70 18.69
CA VAL A 57 -16.02 -11.00 18.15
C VAL A 57 -17.10 -11.96 18.62
N VAL A 58 -18.15 -12.11 17.82
CA VAL A 58 -19.14 -13.16 18.06
C VAL A 58 -18.42 -14.47 17.81
N GLN A 59 -18.11 -15.21 18.87
CA GLN A 59 -17.60 -16.57 18.79
C GLN A 59 -18.75 -17.52 18.44
N GLU A 60 -19.37 -17.31 17.28
CA GLU A 60 -20.13 -18.41 16.67
C GLU A 60 -19.09 -19.37 16.11
N HIS A 61 -19.21 -20.66 16.41
CA HIS A 61 -18.35 -21.73 15.87
C HIS A 61 -18.14 -21.50 14.37
N PRO A 62 -16.96 -21.00 13.95
CA PRO A 62 -16.81 -20.55 12.59
C PRO A 62 -16.57 -21.81 11.76
N VAL A 63 -17.61 -22.30 11.11
CA VAL A 63 -17.43 -23.20 9.98
C VAL A 63 -16.65 -22.41 8.95
N ASP A 64 -15.35 -22.68 8.86
CA ASP A 64 -14.46 -22.04 7.90
C ASP A 64 -15.07 -22.20 6.51
N PRO A 65 -15.58 -21.12 5.88
CA PRO A 65 -16.27 -21.27 4.61
C PRO A 65 -15.28 -21.75 3.57
N PHE A 66 -15.66 -22.72 2.74
CA PHE A 66 -14.83 -23.16 1.62
C PHE A 66 -14.34 -21.97 0.78
N GLY A 67 -15.19 -20.96 0.58
CA GLY A 67 -14.85 -19.72 -0.11
C GLY A 67 -13.71 -18.93 0.53
N LYS A 68 -13.61 -18.86 1.87
CA LYS A 68 -12.49 -18.21 2.56
C LYS A 68 -11.18 -18.93 2.29
N ARG A 69 -11.19 -20.27 2.38
CA ARG A 69 -10.01 -21.10 2.12
C ARG A 69 -9.57 -21.01 0.66
N LEU A 70 -10.51 -21.11 -0.26
CA LEU A 70 -10.26 -20.95 -1.69
C LEU A 70 -9.68 -19.57 -2.00
N LEU A 71 -10.30 -18.50 -1.48
CA LEU A 71 -9.83 -17.13 -1.68
C LEU A 71 -8.42 -16.93 -1.12
N LEU A 72 -8.14 -17.47 0.08
CA LEU A 72 -6.80 -17.41 0.67
C LEU A 72 -5.76 -18.09 -0.24
N VAL A 73 -6.03 -19.31 -0.71
CA VAL A 73 -5.12 -20.06 -1.58
C VAL A 73 -4.89 -19.33 -2.91
N LEU A 74 -5.95 -18.81 -3.53
CA LEU A 74 -5.82 -18.09 -4.80
C LEU A 74 -5.04 -16.79 -4.62
N MET A 75 -5.33 -16.01 -3.58
CA MET A 75 -4.64 -14.75 -3.32
C MET A 75 -3.16 -14.97 -3.00
N THR A 76 -2.82 -15.98 -2.19
CA THR A 76 -1.41 -16.29 -1.89
C THR A 76 -0.66 -16.77 -3.11
N LEU A 77 -1.27 -17.59 -3.96
CA LEU A 77 -0.67 -18.07 -5.20
C LEU A 77 -0.40 -16.91 -6.17
N ILE A 78 -1.42 -16.10 -6.47
CA ILE A 78 -1.30 -14.97 -7.40
C ILE A 78 -0.27 -13.97 -6.88
N PHE A 79 -0.31 -13.65 -5.59
CA PHE A 79 0.66 -12.75 -4.98
C PHE A 79 2.09 -13.32 -5.07
N GLY A 80 2.29 -14.61 -4.80
CA GLY A 80 3.60 -15.26 -4.94
C GLY A 80 4.16 -15.18 -6.37
N ILE A 81 3.30 -15.38 -7.38
CA ILE A 81 3.67 -15.24 -8.80
C ILE A 81 4.06 -13.79 -9.11
N GLU A 82 3.28 -12.81 -8.66
CA GLU A 82 3.57 -11.38 -8.85
C GLU A 82 4.91 -10.99 -8.21
N ILE A 83 5.16 -11.42 -6.97
CA ILE A 83 6.46 -11.21 -6.30
C ILE A 83 7.59 -11.81 -7.13
N GLY A 84 7.47 -13.08 -7.54
CA GLY A 84 8.46 -13.77 -8.37
C GLY A 84 8.75 -13.02 -9.67
N PHE A 85 7.70 -12.52 -10.34
CA PHE A 85 7.83 -11.72 -11.55
C PHE A 85 8.58 -10.40 -11.31
N LYS A 86 8.33 -9.69 -10.20
CA LYS A 86 9.04 -8.45 -9.83
C LYS A 86 10.51 -8.68 -9.49
N PHE A 87 10.80 -9.80 -8.83
CA PHE A 87 12.19 -10.21 -8.55
C PHE A 87 12.93 -10.57 -9.84
N SER A 88 12.33 -11.37 -10.72
CA SER A 88 12.91 -11.72 -12.02
C SER A 88 13.15 -10.48 -12.89
N SER A 89 12.18 -9.57 -12.90
CA SER A 89 12.24 -8.32 -13.66
C SER A 89 13.07 -7.22 -12.99
N LYS A 90 13.68 -7.45 -11.83
CA LYS A 90 14.47 -6.45 -11.07
C LYS A 90 13.76 -5.12 -10.84
N THR A 91 12.45 -5.18 -10.56
CA THR A 91 11.56 -4.02 -10.30
C THR A 91 10.96 -4.07 -8.89
N VAL A 92 11.69 -4.67 -7.95
CA VAL A 92 11.25 -4.92 -6.57
C VAL A 92 10.89 -3.63 -5.81
N ILE A 93 11.43 -2.48 -6.19
CA ILE A 93 11.04 -1.19 -5.58
C ILE A 93 9.52 -0.95 -5.60
N PHE A 94 8.81 -1.50 -6.60
CA PHE A 94 7.36 -1.36 -6.72
C PHE A 94 6.56 -2.30 -5.82
N LEU A 95 7.20 -3.17 -5.03
CA LEU A 95 6.51 -3.98 -4.01
C LEU A 95 5.94 -3.13 -2.87
N LEU A 96 6.51 -1.95 -2.63
CA LEU A 96 5.98 -1.00 -1.65
C LEU A 96 4.81 -0.18 -2.19
N ASN A 97 4.45 -0.35 -3.47
CA ASN A 97 3.26 0.27 -4.02
C ASN A 97 2.02 -0.22 -3.28
N PRO A 98 1.01 0.65 -3.10
CA PRO A 98 -0.15 0.36 -2.27
C PRO A 98 -0.88 -0.93 -2.67
N CYS A 99 -0.91 -1.30 -3.95
CA CYS A 99 -1.57 -2.52 -4.43
C CYS A 99 -1.00 -3.82 -3.83
N HIS A 100 0.32 -3.95 -3.75
CA HIS A 100 0.98 -5.13 -3.19
C HIS A 100 0.85 -5.16 -1.67
N VAL A 101 0.96 -3.99 -1.03
CA VAL A 101 0.77 -3.84 0.42
C VAL A 101 -0.66 -4.22 0.82
N THR A 102 -1.67 -3.74 0.08
CA THR A 102 -3.08 -4.10 0.34
C THR A 102 -3.33 -5.58 0.12
N THR A 103 -2.73 -6.18 -0.89
CA THR A 103 -2.86 -7.64 -1.15
C THR A 103 -2.24 -8.46 -0.02
N ALA A 104 -1.05 -8.08 0.46
CA ALA A 104 -0.42 -8.74 1.60
C ALA A 104 -1.26 -8.61 2.89
N LEU A 105 -1.84 -7.43 3.15
CA LEU A 105 -2.77 -7.23 4.27
C LEU A 105 -4.02 -8.11 4.13
N GLN A 106 -4.59 -8.23 2.92
CA GLN A 106 -5.75 -9.08 2.67
C GLN A 106 -5.45 -10.56 2.96
N ILE A 107 -4.29 -11.05 2.52
CA ILE A 107 -3.82 -12.42 2.84
C ILE A 107 -3.69 -12.60 4.35
N TYR A 108 -3.08 -11.65 5.05
CA TYR A 108 -2.95 -11.68 6.51
C TYR A 108 -4.33 -11.74 7.20
N LEU A 109 -5.28 -10.92 6.77
CA LEU A 109 -6.64 -10.88 7.32
C LEU A 109 -7.42 -12.18 7.08
N LEU A 110 -7.19 -12.85 5.94
CA LEU A 110 -7.80 -14.16 5.64
C LEU A 110 -7.19 -15.30 6.47
N ALA A 111 -5.90 -15.21 6.81
CA ALA A 111 -5.17 -16.25 7.53
C ALA A 111 -5.26 -16.10 9.06
N ALA A 112 -5.29 -14.87 9.58
CA ALA A 112 -5.21 -14.61 11.01
C ALA A 112 -6.54 -14.91 11.75
N PRO A 113 -6.48 -15.47 12.98
CA PRO A 113 -7.66 -15.64 13.80
C PRO A 113 -8.23 -14.27 14.23
N PRO A 114 -9.55 -14.15 14.44
CA PRO A 114 -10.16 -12.89 14.82
C PRO A 114 -9.60 -12.40 16.17
N SER A 115 -9.06 -11.18 16.17
CA SER A 115 -8.53 -10.52 17.37
C SER A 115 -8.75 -9.01 17.27
N LYS A 116 -8.58 -8.28 18.38
CA LYS A 116 -8.67 -6.81 18.40
C LYS A 116 -7.69 -6.16 17.42
N GLN A 117 -6.49 -6.73 17.29
CA GLN A 117 -5.46 -6.24 16.36
C GLN A 117 -5.87 -6.50 14.90
N VAL A 118 -6.36 -7.71 14.59
CA VAL A 118 -6.85 -8.06 13.24
C VAL A 118 -8.03 -7.16 12.84
N GLY A 119 -8.93 -6.85 13.77
CA GLY A 119 -10.01 -5.89 13.55
C GLY A 119 -9.52 -4.46 13.24
N ALA A 120 -8.45 -4.02 13.89
CA ALA A 120 -7.81 -2.74 13.58
C ALA A 120 -7.17 -2.74 12.19
N VAL A 121 -6.44 -3.81 11.84
CA VAL A 121 -5.85 -4.01 10.51
C VAL A 121 -6.93 -4.08 9.43
N PHE A 122 -8.07 -4.71 9.71
CA PHE A 122 -9.20 -4.77 8.79
C PHE A 122 -9.76 -3.38 8.46
N ARG A 123 -9.97 -2.53 9.48
CA ARG A 123 -10.42 -1.15 9.28
C ARG A 123 -9.41 -0.33 8.50
N PHE A 124 -8.12 -0.52 8.79
CA PHE A 124 -7.04 0.14 8.05
C PHE A 124 -7.03 -0.31 6.57
N HIS A 125 -7.14 -1.61 6.31
CA HIS A 125 -7.19 -2.17 4.96
C HIS A 125 -8.36 -1.59 4.15
N LEU A 126 -9.57 -1.54 4.73
CA LEU A 126 -10.74 -0.92 4.09
C LEU A 126 -10.50 0.56 3.77
N ASN A 127 -9.88 1.31 4.68
CA ASN A 127 -9.56 2.71 4.42
C ASN A 127 -8.57 2.87 3.26
N CYS A 128 -7.58 1.97 3.13
CA CYS A 128 -6.65 1.98 2.00
C CYS A 128 -7.33 1.70 0.65
N MET A 129 -8.41 0.92 0.63
CA MET A 129 -9.16 0.64 -0.61
C MET A 129 -9.83 1.90 -1.19
N ASN A 130 -10.25 2.84 -0.36
CA ASN A 130 -10.74 4.14 -0.84
C ASN A 130 -9.66 4.89 -1.63
N GLY A 131 -8.39 4.74 -1.25
CA GLY A 131 -7.26 5.30 -1.99
C GLY A 131 -7.14 4.75 -3.41
N ALA A 132 -7.46 3.48 -3.64
CA ALA A 132 -7.47 2.89 -4.98
C ALA A 132 -8.58 3.49 -5.85
N VAL A 133 -9.77 3.74 -5.29
CA VAL A 133 -10.86 4.43 -5.99
C VAL A 133 -10.47 5.87 -6.35
N LEU A 134 -9.82 6.58 -5.42
CA LEU A 134 -9.30 7.92 -5.68
C LEU A 134 -8.22 7.91 -6.76
N ALA A 135 -7.34 6.91 -6.80
CA ALA A 135 -6.34 6.77 -7.85
C ALA A 135 -6.95 6.48 -9.22
N LEU A 136 -8.04 5.70 -9.28
CA LEU A 136 -8.80 5.50 -10.52
C LEU A 136 -9.53 6.78 -10.97
N GLY A 137 -10.03 7.58 -10.02
CA GLY A 137 -10.67 8.87 -10.30
C GLY A 137 -9.71 9.99 -10.68
N PHE A 138 -8.47 9.94 -10.17
CA PHE A 138 -7.42 10.95 -10.37
C PHE A 138 -6.08 10.27 -10.71
N PRO A 139 -5.90 9.79 -11.95
CA PRO A 139 -4.75 8.97 -12.33
C PRO A 139 -3.39 9.71 -12.30
N GLU A 140 -3.38 11.04 -12.30
CA GLU A 140 -2.16 11.86 -12.39
C GLU A 140 -2.22 13.05 -11.41
N LEU A 141 -1.85 12.83 -10.15
CA LEU A 141 -1.63 13.92 -9.19
C LEU A 141 -0.18 14.35 -9.23
N ASP A 142 0.20 15.08 -10.26
CA ASP A 142 1.47 15.79 -10.31
C ASP A 142 1.36 17.04 -9.41
N ALA A 143 1.32 16.85 -8.09
CA ALA A 143 0.93 17.86 -7.11
C ALA A 143 1.80 19.13 -7.13
N LEU A 144 3.06 19.01 -7.58
CA LEU A 144 3.97 20.14 -7.77
C LEU A 144 3.72 20.89 -9.09
N ASN A 145 3.25 20.20 -10.12
CA ASN A 145 2.91 20.75 -11.45
C ASN A 145 1.42 21.09 -11.61
N ALA A 146 0.61 20.87 -10.57
CA ALA A 146 -0.83 21.14 -10.57
C ALA A 146 -1.16 22.61 -10.92
N SER A 147 -0.19 23.51 -10.85
CA SER A 147 -0.35 24.91 -11.24
C SER A 147 -0.30 25.19 -12.75
N LEU A 148 -0.01 24.23 -13.65
CA LEU A 148 0.27 24.59 -15.06
C LEU A 148 -0.34 23.70 -16.18
N LYS A 149 -1.11 22.64 -15.88
CA LYS A 149 -1.78 21.83 -16.93
C LYS A 149 -3.29 22.04 -17.09
N TRP A 150 -3.90 22.97 -16.35
CA TRP A 150 -5.30 23.39 -16.58
C TRP A 150 -5.41 24.56 -17.57
N LYS A 151 -4.63 24.51 -18.66
CA LYS A 151 -4.85 25.42 -19.79
C LYS A 151 -4.72 24.66 -21.10
N THR A 152 -5.89 24.53 -21.73
CA THR A 152 -6.22 24.03 -23.08
C THR A 152 -5.94 22.58 -23.40
#